data_AF-A0ABD5UKA3-F1
#
_entry.id   AF-A0ABD5UKA3-F1
#
_cell.length_a   1.000
_cell.length_b   1.000
_cell.length_c   1.000
_cell.angle_alpha   90.00
_cell.angle_beta   90.00
_cell.angle_gamma   90.00
#
_symmetry.space_group_name_H-M   'P 1'
#
loop_
_entity.id
_entity.type
_entity.pdbx_description
1 polymer ?
#
loop_
_entity_poly.entity_id
_entity_poly.type
_entity_poly.pdbx_seq_one_letter_code
_entity_poly.pdbx_strand_id
1 'polypeptide(L)' 'MSSDDSPEAVAEESMQQAGGLGEIVPEPLMPIWVRIEKVQAFRSTHGEKYVGALELLTALALAGGYVWWLLLYLELL' A
#
# COMPACT_ATOMS: atom_id res chain seq x y z
N MET A 1 13.33 26.68 12.52
CA MET A 1 12.29 25.81 11.92
C MET A 1 13.03 24.93 10.93
N SER A 2 13.09 23.62 11.18
CA SER A 2 13.84 22.67 10.36
C SER A 2 12.95 22.26 9.17
N SER A 3 13.43 22.48 7.96
CA SER A 3 12.73 22.09 6.74
C SER A 3 12.81 20.57 6.57
N ASP A 4 11.73 19.87 6.91
CA ASP A 4 11.47 18.47 6.54
C ASP A 4 11.06 18.38 5.04
N ASP A 5 11.77 19.10 4.16
CA ASP A 5 11.65 19.01 2.69
C ASP A 5 12.46 17.82 2.17
N SER A 6 12.36 16.65 2.82
CA SER A 6 12.96 15.45 2.25
C SER A 6 12.19 15.10 0.96
N PRO A 7 12.88 14.67 -0.12
CA PRO A 7 12.20 14.23 -1.33
C PRO A 7 11.16 13.14 -1.04
N GLU A 8 11.37 12.34 0.01
CA GLU A 8 10.43 11.34 0.50
C GLU A 8 9.16 11.96 1.10
N ALA A 9 9.27 13.03 1.91
CA ALA A 9 8.12 13.72 2.49
C ALA A 9 7.30 14.44 1.41
N VAL A 10 7.96 15.05 0.42
CA VAL A 10 7.30 15.66 -0.75
C VAL A 10 6.67 14.60 -1.65
N ALA A 11 7.30 13.43 -1.80
CA ALA A 11 6.72 12.29 -2.52
C ALA A 11 5.48 11.74 -1.78
N GLU A 12 5.52 11.66 -0.47
CA GLU A 12 4.38 11.20 0.35
C GLU A 12 3.22 12.19 0.33
N GLU A 13 3.52 13.49 0.45
CA GLU A 13 2.53 14.57 0.32
C GLU A 13 1.93 14.63 -1.09
N SER A 14 2.75 14.49 -2.14
CA SER A 14 2.26 14.45 -3.53
C SER A 14 1.49 13.17 -3.86
N MET A 15 1.79 12.04 -3.22
CA MET A 15 0.99 10.81 -3.32
C MET A 15 -0.35 10.92 -2.60
N GLN A 16 -0.41 11.63 -1.48
CA GLN A 16 -1.66 11.95 -0.77
C GLN A 16 -2.49 12.99 -1.55
N GLN A 17 -1.83 13.98 -2.17
CA GLN A 17 -2.42 15.00 -3.04
C GLN A 17 -2.77 14.48 -4.45
N ALA A 18 -2.33 13.28 -4.83
CA ALA A 18 -2.71 12.64 -6.09
C ALA A 18 -4.22 12.33 -6.19
N GLY A 19 -4.94 12.35 -5.07
CA GLY A 19 -6.42 12.40 -5.05
C GLY A 19 -7.02 13.75 -5.48
N GLY A 20 -6.20 14.77 -5.76
CA GLY A 20 -6.58 16.13 -6.17
C GLY A 20 -5.90 16.61 -7.46
N LEU A 21 -5.35 15.72 -8.28
CA LEU A 21 -4.68 16.03 -9.55
C LEU A 21 -5.65 16.36 -10.71
N GLY A 22 -6.95 16.55 -10.45
CA GLY A 22 -7.88 17.09 -11.43
C GLY A 22 -7.50 18.51 -11.91
N GLU A 23 -6.68 19.23 -11.14
CA GLU A 23 -6.27 20.61 -11.41
C GLU A 23 -5.04 20.74 -12.32
N ILE A 24 -4.23 19.68 -12.49
CA ILE A 24 -2.93 19.72 -13.20
C ILE A 24 -2.94 18.80 -14.45
N VAL A 25 -3.94 17.95 -14.61
CA VAL A 25 -4.03 17.02 -15.75
C VAL A 25 -4.54 17.75 -16.99
N PRO A 26 -3.80 17.74 -18.12
CA PRO A 26 -4.27 18.30 -19.39
C PRO A 26 -5.61 17.67 -19.82
N GLU A 27 -6.55 18.47 -20.35
CA GLU A 27 -7.86 17.98 -20.82
C GLU A 27 -7.83 16.70 -21.69
N PRO A 28 -6.83 16.45 -22.56
CA PRO A 28 -6.76 15.20 -23.32
C PRO A 28 -6.54 13.94 -22.48
N LEU A 29 -5.98 14.07 -21.28
CA LEU A 29 -5.64 12.97 -20.38
C LEU A 29 -6.70 12.73 -19.28
N MET A 30 -7.64 13.68 -19.10
CA MET A 30 -8.82 13.54 -18.25
C MET A 30 -9.54 12.18 -18.36
N PRO A 31 -9.83 11.62 -19.55
CA PRO A 31 -10.56 10.35 -19.63
C PRO A 31 -9.78 9.16 -19.06
N ILE A 32 -8.44 9.22 -19.06
CA ILE A 32 -7.57 8.20 -18.47
C ILE A 32 -7.40 8.47 -16.97
N TRP A 33 -7.25 9.74 -16.59
CA TRP A 33 -7.11 10.19 -15.19
C TRP A 33 -8.31 9.79 -14.32
N VAL A 34 -9.55 9.97 -14.84
CA VAL A 34 -10.78 9.56 -14.16
C VAL A 34 -10.82 8.06 -13.83
N ARG A 35 -10.13 7.21 -14.60
CA ARG A 35 -10.03 5.77 -14.30
C ARG A 35 -9.03 5.49 -13.20
N ILE A 36 -7.89 6.18 -13.23
CA ILE A 36 -6.82 6.04 -12.23
C ILE A 36 -7.33 6.51 -10.86
N GLU A 37 -8.04 7.63 -10.83
CA GLU A 37 -8.65 8.19 -9.61
C GLU A 37 -9.67 7.23 -8.99
N LYS A 38 -10.48 6.52 -9.81
CA LYS A 38 -11.39 5.48 -9.30
C LYS A 38 -10.65 4.30 -8.67
N VAL A 39 -9.53 3.88 -9.26
CA VAL A 39 -8.69 2.80 -8.70
C VAL A 39 -8.00 3.28 -7.42
N GLN A 40 -7.55 4.52 -7.38
CA GLN A 40 -6.93 5.12 -6.20
C GLN A 40 -7.93 5.36 -5.07
N ALA A 41 -9.15 5.81 -5.37
CA ALA A 41 -10.25 5.94 -4.41
C ALA A 41 -10.71 4.57 -3.88
N PHE A 42 -10.74 3.55 -4.74
CA PHE A 42 -10.99 2.16 -4.33
C PHE A 42 -9.90 1.67 -3.38
N ARG A 43 -8.62 1.94 -3.68
CA ARG A 43 -7.47 1.62 -2.82
C ARG A 43 -7.50 2.38 -1.50
N SER A 44 -7.86 3.66 -1.50
CA SER A 44 -7.98 4.47 -0.28
C SER A 44 -9.10 3.95 0.63
N THR A 45 -10.21 3.50 0.05
CA THR A 45 -11.38 3.06 0.83
C THR A 45 -11.30 1.60 1.29
N HIS A 46 -10.73 0.71 0.47
CA HIS A 46 -10.74 -0.74 0.70
C HIS A 46 -9.35 -1.36 0.79
N GLY A 47 -8.30 -0.65 0.35
CA GLY A 47 -6.94 -1.17 0.27
C GLY A 47 -6.39 -1.58 1.61
N GLU A 48 -6.57 -0.78 2.67
CA GLU A 48 -6.05 -1.14 4.01
C GLU A 48 -6.63 -2.44 4.54
N LYS A 49 -7.93 -2.70 4.33
CA LYS A 49 -8.56 -3.93 4.83
C LYS A 49 -8.10 -5.17 4.08
N TYR A 50 -7.99 -5.10 2.75
CA TYR A 50 -7.55 -6.25 1.94
C TYR A 50 -6.06 -6.50 2.06
N VAL A 51 -5.25 -5.44 2.05
CA VAL A 51 -3.80 -5.53 2.26
C VAL A 51 -3.52 -6.05 3.66
N GLY A 52 -4.16 -5.49 4.69
CA GLY A 52 -4.01 -5.95 6.07
C GLY A 52 -4.43 -7.42 6.27
N ALA A 53 -5.51 -7.87 5.60
CA ALA A 53 -5.89 -9.29 5.64
C ALA A 53 -4.86 -10.20 4.97
N LEU A 54 -4.30 -9.80 3.81
CA LEU A 54 -3.25 -10.55 3.13
C LEU A 54 -1.93 -10.55 3.91
N GLU A 55 -1.58 -9.44 4.53
CA GLU A 55 -0.44 -9.33 5.44
C GLU A 55 -0.60 -10.26 6.64
N LEU A 56 -1.78 -10.28 7.26
CA LEU A 56 -2.08 -11.18 8.37
C LEU A 56 -1.99 -12.65 7.95
N LEU A 57 -2.57 -13.02 6.80
CA LEU A 57 -2.48 -14.39 6.27
C LEU A 57 -1.03 -14.78 5.99
N THR A 58 -0.25 -13.88 5.40
CA THR A 58 1.17 -14.10 5.12
C THR A 58 1.97 -14.26 6.40
N ALA A 59 1.72 -13.40 7.40
CA ALA A 59 2.35 -13.48 8.71
C ALA A 59 2.03 -14.81 9.41
N LEU A 60 0.78 -15.27 9.36
CA LEU A 60 0.36 -16.56 9.91
C LEU A 60 1.03 -17.74 9.18
N ALA A 61 1.11 -17.69 7.85
CA ALA A 61 1.77 -18.72 7.06
C ALA A 61 3.27 -18.82 7.39
N LEU A 62 3.96 -17.67 7.49
CA LEU A 62 5.38 -17.61 7.88
C LEU A 62 5.59 -18.11 9.31
N ALA A 63 4.79 -17.63 10.26
CA ALA A 63 4.89 -18.04 11.66
C ALA A 63 4.62 -19.54 11.83
N GLY A 64 3.55 -20.05 11.21
CA GLY A 64 3.20 -21.46 11.22
C GLY A 64 4.29 -22.32 10.57
N GLY A 65 4.80 -21.90 9.40
CA GLY A 65 5.90 -22.59 8.72
C GLY A 65 7.19 -22.62 9.55
N TYR A 66 7.51 -21.53 10.24
CA TYR A 66 8.68 -21.47 11.13
C TYR A 66 8.53 -22.39 12.35
N VAL A 67 7.36 -22.37 13.01
CA VAL A 67 7.08 -23.27 14.14
C VAL A 67 7.12 -24.73 13.70
N TRP A 68 6.54 -25.05 12.55
CA TRP A 68 6.59 -26.39 11.98
C TRP A 68 8.03 -26.84 11.70
N TRP A 69 8.82 -25.99 11.04
CA TRP A 69 10.24 -26.25 10.81
C TRP A 69 11.00 -26.47 12.13
N LEU A 70 10.72 -25.67 13.16
CA LEU A 70 11.34 -25.80 14.48
C LEU A 70 11.02 -27.16 15.12
N LEU A 71 9.77 -27.62 15.03
CA LEU A 71 9.36 -28.93 15.55
C LEU A 71 10.10 -30.08 14.86
N LEU A 72 10.24 -30.03 13.54
CA LEU A 72 11.02 -31.00 12.77
C LEU A 72 12.50 -30.95 13.13
N TYR A 73 13.07 -29.75 13.24
CA TYR A 73 14.48 -29.56 13.60
C TYR A 73 14.81 -30.13 14.99
N LEU A 74 13.85 -30.06 15.91
CA LEU A 74 13.99 -30.61 17.26
C LEU A 74 13.58 -32.09 17.37
N GLU A 75 13.20 -32.75 16.27
CA GLU A 75 12.68 -34.13 16.25
C GLU A 75 11.52 -34.36 17.24
N LEU A 76 10.71 -33.31 17.46
CA LEU A 76 9.51 -33.37 18.30
C LEU A 76 8.29 -33.90 17.54
N LEU A 77 8.41 -34.03 16.21
CA LEU A 77 7.42 -34.52 15.28
C LEU A 77 8.10 -35.38 14.21
#